data_AF-A0A2E0VI90-F1
#
_entry.id   AF-A0A2E0VI90-F1
#
_cell.length_a   1.000
_cell.length_b   1.000
_cell.length_c   1.000
_cell.angle_alpha   90.00
_cell.angle_beta   90.00
_cell.angle_gamma   90.00
#
_symmetry.space_group_name_H-M   'P 1'
#
loop_
_entity.id
_entity.type
_entity.pdbx_description
1 polymer ?
#
loop_
_entity_poly.entity_id
_entity_poly.type
_entity_poly.pdbx_seq_one_letter_code
_entity_poly.pdbx_strand_id
1 'polypeptide(L)'
;MKTYRAFWIVLLSAFLAAAVPAQARPDVSSIEELLSELAEKPEHHQALANHYKKMASQARAEADRHEKIKNSYRHNAARLKRPGASQAMVNHCERLVQLHRSEAEEYEALAQFHESEAQQQ
;
A
#
# COMPACT_ATOMS: atom_id res chain seq x y z
N MET A 1 -67.44 -40.49 -6.65
CA MET A 1 -66.71 -39.49 -7.43
C MET A 1 -65.22 -39.72 -7.21
N LYS A 2 -64.54 -40.24 -8.23
CA LYS A 2 -63.15 -40.70 -8.15
C LYS A 2 -62.45 -40.21 -9.43
N THR A 3 -61.40 -39.41 -9.22
CA THR A 3 -60.16 -39.32 -10.02
C THR A 3 -60.29 -38.92 -11.50
N TYR A 4 -59.61 -37.90 -12.02
CA TYR A 4 -58.15 -37.84 -12.15
C TYR A 4 -57.71 -36.53 -12.82
N ARG A 5 -56.47 -36.14 -12.49
CA ARG A 5 -55.41 -35.69 -13.42
C ARG A 5 -55.59 -34.32 -14.09
N ALA A 6 -54.86 -33.33 -13.58
CA ALA A 6 -53.46 -33.09 -13.92
C ALA A 6 -53.33 -32.52 -15.32
N PHE A 7 -53.31 -31.19 -15.43
CA PHE A 7 -52.70 -30.49 -16.56
C PHE A 7 -52.38 -29.02 -16.26
N TRP A 8 -52.03 -28.68 -15.01
CA TRP A 8 -51.66 -27.31 -14.63
C TRP A 8 -50.33 -27.18 -13.88
N ILE A 9 -49.55 -28.26 -13.78
CA ILE A 9 -48.23 -28.26 -13.13
C ILE A 9 -47.19 -28.78 -14.13
N VAL A 10 -46.93 -28.02 -15.20
CA VAL A 10 -45.74 -28.21 -16.05
C VAL A 10 -45.01 -26.88 -16.33
N LEU A 11 -45.57 -25.72 -15.97
CA LEU A 11 -44.87 -24.43 -16.08
C LEU A 11 -44.21 -24.02 -14.75
N LEU A 12 -43.49 -24.94 -14.11
CA LEU A 12 -42.68 -24.67 -12.92
C LEU A 12 -41.31 -25.35 -13.01
N SER A 13 -40.67 -25.28 -14.18
CA SER A 13 -39.41 -25.98 -14.45
C SER A 13 -38.52 -25.21 -15.41
N ALA A 14 -38.23 -23.95 -15.09
CA ALA A 14 -37.14 -23.21 -15.74
C ALA A 14 -36.61 -22.10 -14.82
N PHE A 15 -36.40 -22.40 -13.53
CA PHE A 15 -35.42 -21.64 -12.76
C PHE A 15 -34.06 -22.23 -13.08
N LEU A 16 -33.51 -21.74 -14.20
CA LEU A 16 -32.17 -22.02 -14.67
C LEU A 16 -31.21 -21.60 -13.57
N ALA A 17 -30.67 -22.57 -12.84
CA ALA A 17 -29.54 -22.37 -11.95
C ALA A 17 -28.37 -21.91 -12.80
N ALA A 18 -28.20 -20.59 -12.93
CA ALA A 18 -26.95 -20.00 -13.35
C ALA A 18 -25.94 -20.30 -12.24
N ALA A 19 -25.25 -21.44 -12.37
CA ALA A 19 -24.00 -21.66 -11.69
C ALA A 19 -23.04 -20.56 -12.17
N VAL A 20 -22.97 -19.47 -11.40
CA VAL A 20 -21.88 -18.51 -11.51
C VAL A 20 -20.61 -19.31 -11.28
N PRO A 21 -19.67 -19.38 -12.25
CA PRO A 21 -18.39 -19.99 -11.95
C PRO A 21 -17.80 -19.17 -10.81
N ALA A 22 -17.56 -19.80 -9.67
CA ALA A 22 -16.71 -19.25 -8.64
C ALA A 22 -15.36 -18.99 -9.32
N GLN A 23 -15.15 -17.75 -9.73
CA GLN A 23 -13.83 -17.27 -10.10
C GLN A 23 -12.99 -17.49 -8.86
N ALA A 24 -12.15 -18.52 -8.87
CA ALA A 24 -11.04 -18.62 -7.95
C ALA A 24 -10.25 -17.33 -8.16
N ARG A 25 -10.49 -16.36 -7.28
CA ARG A 25 -9.64 -15.17 -7.20
C ARG A 25 -8.26 -15.73 -6.86
N PRO A 26 -7.19 -15.36 -7.58
CA PRO A 26 -5.86 -15.64 -7.08
C PRO A 26 -5.83 -15.07 -5.66
N ASP A 27 -5.35 -15.88 -4.73
CA ASP A 27 -5.08 -15.47 -3.36
C ASP A 27 -3.96 -14.43 -3.43
N VAL A 28 -4.34 -13.20 -3.73
CA VAL A 28 -3.46 -12.04 -3.69
C VAL A 28 -3.56 -11.50 -2.28
N SER A 29 -2.93 -12.21 -1.35
CA SER A 29 -2.63 -11.65 -0.04
C SER A 29 -1.98 -10.29 -0.27
N SER A 30 -2.46 -9.28 0.46
CA SER A 30 -1.90 -7.94 0.29
C SER A 30 -0.42 -7.95 0.68
N ILE A 31 0.37 -6.99 0.20
CA ILE A 31 1.79 -6.93 0.59
C ILE A 31 1.92 -6.86 2.13
N GLU A 32 0.96 -6.21 2.78
CA GLU A 32 0.85 -6.13 4.24
C GLU A 32 0.60 -7.50 4.88
N GLU A 33 -0.26 -8.33 4.30
CA GLU A 33 -0.55 -9.68 4.78
C GLU A 33 0.68 -10.58 4.64
N LEU A 34 1.38 -10.52 3.50
CA LEU A 34 2.65 -11.23 3.29
C LEU A 34 3.74 -10.78 4.26
N LEU A 35 3.87 -9.47 4.50
CA LEU A 35 4.83 -8.95 5.48
C LEU A 35 4.49 -9.40 6.90
N SER A 36 3.20 -9.51 7.23
CA SER A 36 2.74 -9.98 8.54
C SER A 36 3.05 -11.47 8.74
N GLU A 37 2.77 -12.32 7.76
CA GLU A 37 3.13 -13.74 7.81
C GLU A 37 4.64 -13.96 7.92
N LEU A 38 5.44 -13.14 7.23
CA LEU A 38 6.89 -13.18 7.35
C LEU A 38 7.34 -12.76 8.75
N ALA A 39 6.64 -11.83 9.40
CA ALA A 39 7.01 -11.36 10.74
C ALA A 39 6.74 -12.40 11.83
N GLU A 40 5.88 -13.39 11.60
CA GLU A 40 5.61 -14.47 12.57
C GLU A 40 6.69 -15.55 12.59
N LYS A 41 7.48 -15.65 11.51
CA LYS A 41 8.48 -16.70 11.36
C LYS A 41 9.85 -16.17 11.76
N PRO A 42 10.49 -16.76 12.79
CA PRO A 42 11.78 -16.29 13.27
C PRO A 42 12.83 -16.17 12.15
N GLU A 43 12.89 -17.14 11.26
CA GLU A 43 13.85 -17.21 10.15
C GLU A 43 13.73 -16.06 9.12
N HIS A 44 12.66 -15.28 9.15
CA HIS A 44 12.38 -14.20 8.18
C HIS A 44 12.69 -12.80 8.71
N HIS A 45 12.98 -12.64 10.00
CA HIS A 45 13.26 -11.32 10.58
C HIS A 45 14.46 -10.63 9.91
N GLN A 46 15.52 -11.35 9.56
CA GLN A 46 16.66 -10.74 8.84
C GLN A 46 16.26 -10.21 7.45
N ALA A 47 15.34 -10.90 6.76
CA ALA A 47 14.85 -10.45 5.46
C ALA A 47 13.97 -9.20 5.60
N LEU A 48 13.11 -9.14 6.63
CA LEU A 48 12.30 -7.98 6.95
C LEU A 48 13.16 -6.78 7.34
N ALA A 49 14.20 -6.97 8.15
CA ALA A 49 15.16 -5.93 8.47
C ALA A 49 15.78 -5.30 7.21
N ASN A 50 16.23 -6.14 6.27
CA ASN A 50 16.78 -5.68 4.99
C ASN A 50 15.74 -4.96 4.12
N HIS A 51 14.49 -5.44 4.12
CA HIS A 51 13.37 -4.80 3.42
C HIS A 51 13.14 -3.38 3.95
N TYR A 52 13.01 -3.22 5.28
CA TYR A 52 12.77 -1.91 5.86
C TYR A 52 13.95 -0.95 5.74
N LYS A 53 15.20 -1.44 5.79
CA LYS A 53 16.38 -0.62 5.44
C LYS A 53 16.30 -0.05 4.02
N LYS A 54 15.83 -0.86 3.07
CA LYS A 54 15.62 -0.40 1.69
C LYS A 54 14.52 0.66 1.62
N MET A 55 13.40 0.46 2.32
CA MET A 55 12.31 1.43 2.38
C MET A 55 12.77 2.76 3.00
N ALA A 56 13.55 2.73 4.09
CA ALA A 56 14.16 3.91 4.68
C ALA A 56 15.05 4.66 3.68
N SER A 57 15.92 3.94 2.95
CA SER A 57 16.75 4.56 1.91
C SER A 57 15.92 5.19 0.79
N GLN A 58 14.81 4.57 0.39
CA GLN A 58 13.92 5.09 -0.64
C GLN A 58 13.19 6.35 -0.17
N ALA A 59 12.71 6.37 1.08
CA ALA A 59 12.07 7.53 1.69
C ALA A 59 13.05 8.71 1.80
N ARG A 60 14.29 8.48 2.26
CA ARG A 60 15.35 9.50 2.26
C ARG A 60 15.59 10.08 0.85
N ALA A 61 15.63 9.22 -0.17
CA ALA A 61 15.78 9.66 -1.55
C ALA A 61 14.59 10.50 -2.06
N GLU A 62 13.37 10.22 -1.60
CA GLU A 62 12.18 11.03 -1.92
C GLU A 62 12.19 12.38 -1.20
N ALA A 63 12.62 12.43 0.06
CA ALA A 63 12.86 13.68 0.77
C ALA A 63 13.87 14.57 0.00
N ASP A 64 14.98 14.00 -0.46
CA ASP A 64 15.98 14.73 -1.24
C ASP A 64 15.45 15.22 -2.60
N ARG A 65 14.59 14.42 -3.25
CA ARG A 65 13.90 14.83 -4.49
C ARG A 65 13.00 16.04 -4.24
N HIS A 66 12.17 15.98 -3.21
CA HIS A 66 11.27 17.09 -2.88
C HIS A 66 12.01 18.34 -2.40
N GLU A 67 13.15 18.20 -1.73
CA GLU A 67 14.01 19.34 -1.38
C GLU A 67 14.52 20.06 -2.65
N LYS A 68 14.96 19.32 -3.66
CA LYS A 68 15.40 19.89 -4.94
C LYS A 68 14.25 20.60 -5.66
N ILE A 69 13.06 20.00 -5.68
CA ILE A 69 11.86 20.59 -6.30
C ILE A 69 11.47 21.88 -5.57
N LYS A 70 11.43 21.86 -4.22
CA LYS A 70 11.17 23.04 -3.39
C LYS A 70 12.10 24.19 -3.74
N ASN A 71 13.40 23.91 -3.86
CA ASN A 71 14.40 24.92 -4.19
C ASN A 71 14.22 25.48 -5.61
N SER A 72 13.84 24.65 -6.59
CA SER A 72 13.47 25.12 -7.93
C SER A 72 12.33 26.13 -7.90
N TYR A 73 11.26 25.86 -7.14
CA TYR A 73 10.17 26.81 -6.96
C TYR A 73 10.64 28.11 -6.30
N ARG A 74 11.44 28.04 -5.23
CA ARG A 74 11.99 29.25 -4.56
C ARG A 74 12.79 30.13 -5.54
N HIS A 75 13.67 29.53 -6.33
CA HIS A 75 14.49 30.26 -7.31
C HIS A 75 13.63 30.88 -8.43
N ASN A 76 12.64 30.15 -8.93
CA ASN A 76 11.77 30.63 -10.00
C ASN A 76 10.82 31.74 -9.52
N ALA A 77 10.33 31.68 -8.28
CA ALA A 77 9.52 32.74 -7.66
C ALA A 77 10.26 34.08 -7.64
N ALA A 78 11.53 34.03 -7.20
CA ALA A 78 12.39 35.19 -7.10
C ALA A 78 12.65 35.81 -8.49
N ARG A 79 12.84 34.97 -9.52
CA ARG A 79 13.07 35.42 -10.89
C ARG A 79 11.82 36.03 -11.56
N LEU A 80 10.65 35.41 -11.35
CA LEU A 80 9.42 35.77 -12.08
C LEU A 80 8.55 36.81 -11.37
N LYS A 81 8.93 37.27 -10.16
CA LYS A 81 8.12 38.19 -9.32
C LYS A 81 6.66 37.71 -9.12
N ARG A 82 6.43 36.39 -9.12
CA ARG A 82 5.11 35.76 -8.90
C ARG A 82 5.12 34.91 -7.62
N PRO A 83 5.11 35.54 -6.42
CA PRO A 83 5.37 34.85 -5.16
C PRO A 83 4.25 33.89 -4.73
N GLY A 84 2.98 34.21 -4.98
CA GLY A 84 1.83 33.47 -4.40
C GLY A 84 1.75 31.99 -4.79
N ALA A 85 1.67 31.69 -6.10
CA ALA A 85 1.56 30.31 -6.58
C ALA A 85 2.82 29.48 -6.29
N SER A 86 3.99 30.13 -6.29
CA SER A 86 5.24 29.44 -5.97
C SER A 86 5.37 29.14 -4.48
N GLN A 87 4.87 29.99 -3.59
CA GLN A 87 4.90 29.75 -2.15
C GLN A 87 4.04 28.55 -1.75
N ALA A 88 2.87 28.38 -2.38
CA ALA A 88 2.03 27.20 -2.16
C ALA A 88 2.78 25.90 -2.48
N MET A 89 3.51 25.86 -3.60
CA MET A 89 4.32 24.70 -3.96
C MET A 89 5.52 24.49 -3.04
N VAL A 90 6.18 25.57 -2.58
CA VAL A 90 7.25 25.48 -1.58
C VAL A 90 6.73 24.81 -0.29
N ASN A 91 5.57 25.27 0.21
CA ASN A 91 4.97 24.70 1.42
C ASN A 91 4.51 23.25 1.21
N HIS A 92 4.01 22.91 0.03
CA HIS A 92 3.65 21.53 -0.31
C HIS A 92 4.89 20.61 -0.30
N CYS A 93 5.97 21.00 -0.97
CA CYS A 93 7.20 20.22 -0.99
C CYS A 93 7.85 20.13 0.40
N GLU A 94 7.81 21.20 1.20
CA GLU A 94 8.30 21.16 2.59
C GLU A 94 7.59 20.09 3.42
N ARG A 95 6.26 19.98 3.29
CA ARG A 95 5.50 18.91 3.98
C ARG A 95 5.91 17.51 3.50
N LEU A 96 6.14 17.32 2.20
CA LEU A 96 6.60 16.03 1.67
C LEU A 96 8.00 15.67 2.15
N VAL A 97 8.91 16.65 2.23
CA VAL A 97 10.24 16.44 2.83
C VAL A 97 10.13 15.96 4.27
N GLN A 98 9.27 16.58 5.07
CA GLN A 98 9.06 16.20 6.47
C GLN A 98 8.44 14.80 6.59
N LEU A 99 7.42 14.52 5.77
CA LEU A 99 6.76 13.22 5.74
C LEU A 99 7.75 12.10 5.41
N HIS A 100 8.51 12.23 4.33
CA HIS A 100 9.44 11.17 3.92
C HIS A 100 10.64 11.02 4.88
N ARG A 101 11.01 12.08 5.60
CA ARG A 101 12.00 11.95 6.69
C ARG A 101 11.45 11.14 7.85
N SER A 102 10.21 11.43 8.27
CA SER A 102 9.54 10.66 9.31
C SER A 102 9.33 9.20 8.88
N GLU A 103 8.92 8.94 7.64
CA GLU A 103 8.82 7.58 7.10
C GLU A 103 10.18 6.85 7.13
N ALA A 104 11.27 7.53 6.80
CA ALA A 104 12.60 6.93 6.88
C ALA A 104 12.98 6.51 8.31
N GLU A 105 12.65 7.35 9.29
CA GLU A 105 12.88 7.07 10.72
C GLU A 105 12.04 5.87 11.20
N GLU A 106 10.76 5.81 10.82
CA GLU A 106 9.87 4.67 11.16
C GLU A 106 10.35 3.37 10.51
N TYR A 107 10.78 3.42 9.24
CA TYR A 107 11.36 2.25 8.58
C TYR A 107 12.70 1.81 9.21
N GLU A 108 13.52 2.75 9.68
CA GLU A 108 14.73 2.40 10.44
C GLU A 108 14.41 1.75 11.78
N ALA A 109 13.38 2.22 12.48
CA ALA A 109 12.91 1.59 13.71
C ALA A 109 12.41 0.16 13.47
N LEU A 110 11.61 -0.06 12.42
CA LEU A 110 11.15 -1.39 12.03
C LEU A 110 12.29 -2.32 11.63
N ALA A 111 13.30 -1.78 10.93
CA ALA A 111 14.49 -2.55 10.60
C ALA A 111 15.22 -3.00 11.87
N GLN A 112 15.48 -2.09 12.81
CA GLN A 112 16.15 -2.38 14.07
C GLN A 112 15.38 -3.39 14.92
N PHE A 113 14.05 -3.26 14.97
CA PHE A 113 13.18 -4.23 15.63
C PHE A 113 13.43 -5.64 15.08
N HIS A 114 13.33 -5.83 13.77
CA HIS A 114 13.55 -7.15 13.18
C HIS A 114 15.00 -7.66 13.26
N GLU A 115 16.00 -6.77 13.29
CA GLU A 115 17.37 -7.20 13.58
C GLU A 115 17.49 -7.76 15.00
N SER A 116 16.83 -7.14 15.97
CA SER A 116 16.84 -7.62 17.35
C SER A 116 16.12 -8.96 17.50
N GLU A 117 15.01 -9.17 16.77
CA GLU A 117 14.29 -10.46 16.75
C GLU A 117 15.09 -11.57 16.04
N ALA A 118 15.88 -11.22 15.01
CA ALA A 118 16.76 -12.17 14.33
C ALA A 118 17.92 -12.65 15.23
N GLN A 119 18.37 -11.83 16.19
CA GLN A 119 19.47 -12.14 17.10
C GLN A 119 19.05 -12.94 18.33
N GLN A 120 17.75 -12.98 18.65
CA GLN A 120 17.20 -13.70 19.80
C GLN A 120 16.90 -15.18 19.52
N GLN A 121 17.22 -15.67 18.32
CA GLN A 121 17.07 -17.06 17.87
C GLN A 121 18.37 -17.85 18.03
#